data_AF-A0A1M6J4U0-F1
#
_entry.id   AF-A0A1M6J4U0-F1
#
_cell.length_a   1.000
_cell.length_b   1.000
_cell.length_c   1.000
_cell.angle_alpha   90.00
_cell.angle_beta   90.00
_cell.angle_gamma   90.00
#
_symmetry.space_group_name_H-M   'P 1'
#
loop_
_entity.id
_entity.type
_entity.pdbx_description
1 polymer ?
#
loop_
_entity_poly.entity_id
_entity_poly.type
_entity_poly.pdbx_seq_one_letter_code
_entity_poly.pdbx_strand_id
1 'polypeptide(L)'
;MKSFVFIIAFLFLVRPLIPVIDYVVNYEYISTKLCENKDKPELNCNGKCHVAKKISESTNSDNTNKLKSNSEVEILFFQTDNFDFRKFIFHTKSITKFHYENLYFHMSSSDYFHPPC
;
A
#
# COMPACT_ATOMS: atom_id res chain seq x y z
N MET A 1 40.60 24.41 -5.03
CA MET A 1 39.12 24.34 -4.86
C MET A 1 38.51 23.12 -5.56
N LYS A 2 38.69 22.91 -6.87
CA LYS A 2 38.15 21.74 -7.60
C LYS A 2 38.54 20.38 -7.01
N SER A 3 39.80 20.20 -6.60
CA SER A 3 40.30 18.95 -5.99
C SER A 3 39.60 18.58 -4.68
N PHE A 4 39.25 19.57 -3.84
CA PHE A 4 38.49 19.35 -2.61
C PHE A 4 37.05 18.88 -2.88
N VAL A 5 36.42 19.38 -3.95
CA VAL A 5 35.08 18.94 -4.36
C VAL A 5 35.09 17.46 -4.75
N PHE A 6 36.13 17.00 -5.46
CA PHE A 6 36.28 15.58 -5.80
C PHE A 6 36.47 14.70 -4.56
N ILE A 7 37.27 15.14 -3.57
CA ILE A 7 37.47 14.41 -2.31
C ILE A 7 36.14 14.28 -1.55
N ILE A 8 35.38 15.37 -1.44
CA ILE A 8 34.08 15.38 -0.77
C ILE A 8 33.09 14.45 -1.50
N ALA A 9 33.02 14.52 -2.83
CA ALA A 9 32.17 13.65 -3.63
C ALA A 9 32.53 12.16 -3.45
N PHE A 10 33.83 11.84 -3.41
CA PHE A 10 34.30 10.49 -3.14
C PHE A 10 33.88 9.98 -1.75
N LEU A 11 33.96 10.81 -0.71
CA LEU A 11 33.52 10.44 0.63
C LEU A 11 32.03 10.09 0.69
N PHE A 12 31.18 10.80 -0.07
CA PHE A 12 29.76 10.45 -0.17
C PHE A 12 29.52 9.10 -0.86
N LEU A 13 30.33 8.76 -1.88
CA LEU A 13 30.24 7.48 -2.59
C LEU A 13 30.69 6.28 -1.72
N VAL A 14 31.60 6.51 -0.76
CA VAL A 14 32.12 5.45 0.12
C VAL A 14 31.18 5.16 1.30
N ARG A 15 30.24 6.05 1.64
CA ARG A 15 29.28 5.84 2.73
C ARG A 15 28.57 4.47 2.74
N PRO A 16 28.00 3.96 1.63
CA PRO A 16 27.35 2.65 1.62
C PRO A 16 28.32 1.47 1.86
N LEU A 17 29.63 1.67 1.70
CA LEU A 17 30.64 0.62 1.89
C LEU A 17 31.11 0.49 3.34
N ILE A 18 30.84 1.48 4.20
CA ILE A 18 31.23 1.49 5.62
C ILE A 18 30.83 0.19 6.36
N PRO A 19 29.58 -0.31 6.31
CA PRO A 19 29.20 -1.54 7.02
C PRO A 19 29.91 -2.80 6.50
N VAL A 20 30.34 -2.80 5.22
CA VAL A 20 31.10 -3.90 4.64
C VAL A 20 32.55 -3.87 5.11
N ILE A 21 33.15 -2.67 5.20
CA ILE A 21 34.51 -2.49 5.72
C ILE A 21 34.57 -2.93 7.19
N ASP A 22 33.60 -2.50 8.02
CA ASP A 22 33.49 -2.93 9.42
C ASP A 22 33.39 -4.45 9.55
N TYR A 23 32.64 -5.09 8.64
CA TYR A 23 32.52 -6.54 8.59
C TYR A 23 33.84 -7.26 8.29
N VAL A 24 34.64 -6.75 7.37
CA VAL A 24 35.93 -7.37 7.03
C VAL A 24 36.93 -7.20 8.16
N VAL A 25 36.99 -6.02 8.78
CA VAL A 25 37.92 -5.73 9.89
C VAL A 25 37.56 -6.54 11.14
N ASN A 26 36.27 -6.65 11.45
CA ASN A 26 35.77 -7.32 12.65
C ASN A 26 35.13 -8.68 12.36
N TYR A 27 35.57 -9.37 11.29
CA TYR A 27 34.94 -10.59 10.80
C TYR A 27 34.78 -11.66 11.88
N GLU A 28 35.85 -11.98 12.61
CA GLU A 28 35.86 -12.97 13.70
C GLU A 28 34.85 -12.62 14.80
N TYR A 29 34.81 -11.35 15.20
CA TYR A 29 33.87 -10.90 16.22
C TYR A 29 32.42 -10.97 15.74
N ILE A 30 32.16 -10.56 14.49
CA ILE A 30 30.81 -10.53 13.94
C ILE A 30 30.30 -11.94 13.70
N SER A 31 31.12 -12.85 13.18
CA SER A 31 30.73 -14.25 12.92
C SER A 31 30.50 -15.02 14.23
N THR A 32 31.36 -14.84 15.23
CA THR A 32 31.32 -15.63 16.48
C THR A 32 30.48 -15.03 17.60
N LYS A 33 30.26 -13.71 17.63
CA LYS A 33 29.48 -13.03 18.69
C LYS A 33 28.17 -12.46 18.18
N LEU A 34 28.14 -11.81 17.01
CA LEU A 34 26.95 -11.08 16.54
C LEU A 34 26.06 -11.85 15.56
N CYS A 35 26.52 -12.97 14.99
CA CYS A 35 25.69 -13.78 14.09
C CYS A 35 24.55 -14.49 14.85
N GLU A 36 23.32 -14.34 14.36
CA GLU A 36 22.13 -14.99 14.94
C GLU A 36 21.99 -16.45 14.45
N ASN A 37 22.53 -16.77 13.27
CA ASN A 37 22.39 -18.08 12.61
C ASN A 37 23.57 -19.03 12.88
N LYS A 38 24.22 -18.94 14.06
CA LYS A 38 25.36 -19.81 14.39
C LYS A 38 24.97 -21.28 14.49
N ASP A 39 23.75 -21.55 14.92
CA ASP A 39 23.23 -22.91 15.13
C ASP A 39 22.77 -23.59 13.82
N LYS A 40 22.86 -22.87 12.69
CA LYS A 40 22.46 -23.35 11.34
C LYS A 40 23.63 -23.28 10.36
N PRO A 41 24.62 -24.18 10.47
CA PRO A 41 25.83 -24.16 9.64
C PRO A 41 25.52 -24.36 8.15
N GLU A 42 24.43 -25.06 7.81
CA GLU A 42 23.96 -25.23 6.42
C GLU A 42 23.71 -23.91 5.67
N LEU A 43 23.41 -22.82 6.39
CA LEU A 43 23.12 -21.51 5.78
C LEU A 43 24.36 -20.72 5.40
N ASN A 44 25.57 -21.13 5.83
CA ASN A 44 26.82 -20.44 5.54
C ASN A 44 26.75 -18.90 5.78
N CYS A 45 26.06 -18.51 6.86
CA CYS A 45 25.72 -17.12 7.15
C CYS A 45 26.97 -16.29 7.50
N ASN A 46 27.82 -16.80 8.40
CA ASN A 46 29.10 -16.19 8.78
C ASN A 46 29.01 -14.70 9.18
N GLY A 47 27.89 -14.28 9.79
CA GLY A 47 27.70 -12.87 10.19
C GLY A 47 27.09 -11.96 9.11
N LYS A 48 26.79 -12.46 7.90
CA LYS A 48 26.11 -11.69 6.84
C LYS A 48 24.76 -11.14 7.27
N CYS A 49 24.04 -11.83 8.16
CA CYS A 49 22.77 -11.37 8.72
C CYS A 49 22.89 -10.02 9.44
N HIS A 50 23.98 -9.82 10.18
CA HIS A 50 24.24 -8.58 10.91
C HIS A 50 24.54 -7.41 9.96
N VAL A 51 25.30 -7.67 8.88
CA VAL A 51 25.59 -6.66 7.85
C VAL A 51 24.31 -6.24 7.11
N ALA A 52 23.48 -7.22 6.72
CA ALA A 52 22.20 -6.96 6.08
C ALA A 52 21.27 -6.12 6.98
N LYS A 53 21.25 -6.41 8.29
CA LYS A 53 20.49 -5.64 9.28
C LYS A 53 20.96 -4.18 9.35
N LYS A 54 22.27 -3.93 9.51
CA LYS A 54 22.84 -2.58 9.52
C LYS A 54 22.52 -1.78 8.25
N ILE A 55 22.57 -2.42 7.08
CA ILE A 55 22.20 -1.79 5.80
C ILE A 55 20.71 -1.42 5.81
N SER A 56 19.83 -2.35 6.22
CA SER A 56 18.39 -2.10 6.26
C SER A 56 18.00 -0.98 7.23
N GLU A 57 18.65 -0.91 8.40
CA GLU A 57 18.43 0.15 9.39
C GLU A 57 18.83 1.51 8.83
N SER A 58 19.99 1.60 8.15
CA SER A 58 20.44 2.84 7.51
C SER A 58 19.51 3.33 6.40
N THR A 59 18.86 2.42 5.66
CA THR A 59 17.87 2.80 4.64
C THR A 59 16.52 3.20 5.23
N ASN A 60 16.18 2.70 6.42
CA ASN A 60 14.91 2.99 7.09
C ASN A 60 14.98 4.24 7.97
N SER A 61 16.15 4.62 8.48
CA SER A 61 16.34 5.89 9.20
C SER A 61 16.06 7.12 8.33
N ASP A 62 16.24 7.01 7.01
CA ASP A 62 15.86 8.08 6.08
C ASP A 62 14.33 8.16 5.85
N ASN A 63 13.60 7.09 6.20
CA ASN A 63 12.14 7.00 6.09
C ASN A 63 11.39 7.43 7.36
N THR A 64 12.07 7.75 8.48
CA THR A 64 11.38 8.20 9.71
C THR A 64 10.79 9.62 9.58
N ASN A 65 11.07 10.33 8.48
CA ASN A 65 10.40 11.56 8.09
C ASN A 65 9.24 11.34 7.09
N LYS A 66 8.82 10.09 6.83
CA LYS A 66 7.48 9.89 6.29
C LYS A 66 6.51 10.17 7.43
N LEU A 67 5.90 11.36 7.38
CA LEU A 67 4.62 11.62 8.03
C LEU A 67 3.83 10.32 7.95
N LYS A 68 3.49 9.73 9.09
CA LYS A 68 2.45 8.70 9.17
C LYS A 68 1.17 9.38 8.70
N SER A 69 0.97 9.44 7.38
CA SER A 69 -0.33 9.65 6.80
C SER A 69 -1.09 8.39 7.20
N ASN A 70 -1.87 8.49 8.28
CA ASN A 70 -3.04 7.65 8.44
C ASN A 70 -3.92 7.95 7.22
N SER A 71 -3.67 7.27 6.12
CA SER A 71 -4.64 7.19 5.04
C SER A 71 -5.75 6.31 5.56
N GLU A 72 -6.70 6.91 6.28
CA GLU A 72 -8.01 6.31 6.50
C GLU A 72 -8.55 5.97 5.11
N VAL A 73 -8.60 4.67 4.81
CA VAL A 73 -9.21 4.19 3.57
C VAL A 73 -10.71 4.35 3.76
N GLU A 74 -11.25 5.47 3.29
CA GLU A 74 -12.67 5.69 3.26
C GLU A 74 -13.28 4.77 2.20
N ILE A 75 -13.89 3.66 2.64
CA ILE A 75 -14.55 2.71 1.74
C ILE A 75 -15.88 3.35 1.32
N LEU A 76 -15.91 3.97 0.15
CA LEU A 76 -17.14 4.51 -0.43
C LEU A 76 -17.97 3.35 -1.01
N PHE A 77 -19.00 2.92 -0.28
CA PHE A 77 -20.00 2.02 -0.83
C PHE A 77 -20.92 2.80 -1.77
N PHE A 78 -20.78 2.57 -3.07
CA PHE A 78 -21.67 3.14 -4.08
C PHE A 78 -22.34 2.02 -4.86
N GLN A 79 -23.68 1.97 -4.79
CA GLN A 79 -24.50 1.06 -5.58
C GLN A 79 -25.09 1.82 -6.76
N THR A 80 -24.77 1.41 -7.98
CA THR A 80 -25.43 1.91 -9.19
C THR A 80 -26.72 1.13 -9.39
N ASP A 81 -27.86 1.74 -9.07
CA ASP A 81 -29.14 1.20 -9.49
C ASP A 81 -29.31 1.50 -10.98
N ASN A 82 -29.40 0.45 -11.81
CA ASN A 82 -29.76 0.58 -13.21
C ASN A 82 -31.25 0.92 -13.30
N PHE A 83 -31.59 2.20 -13.18
CA PHE A 83 -32.92 2.70 -13.44
C PHE A 83 -33.18 2.72 -14.94
N ASP A 84 -33.82 1.66 -15.42
CA ASP A 84 -34.29 1.60 -16.79
C ASP A 84 -35.60 2.41 -16.90
N PHE A 85 -35.49 3.66 -17.37
CA PHE A 85 -36.66 4.46 -17.68
C PHE A 85 -37.39 3.82 -18.86
N ARG A 86 -38.43 3.04 -18.59
CA ARG A 86 -39.34 2.55 -19.63
C ARG A 86 -39.82 3.77 -20.42
N LYS A 87 -39.44 3.85 -21.69
CA LYS A 87 -39.99 4.84 -22.61
C LYS A 87 -41.49 4.67 -22.63
N PHE A 88 -42.22 5.59 -22.00
CA PHE A 88 -43.66 5.71 -22.20
C PHE A 88 -43.88 6.13 -23.65
N ILE A 89 -44.22 5.16 -24.48
CA ILE A 89 -44.74 5.43 -25.81
C ILE A 89 -46.16 5.94 -25.58
N PHE A 90 -46.33 7.27 -25.60
CA PHE A 90 -47.65 7.87 -25.67
C PHE A 90 -48.27 7.49 -27.01
N HIS A 91 -49.09 6.45 -27.02
CA HIS A 91 -49.92 6.16 -28.17
C HIS A 91 -50.98 7.27 -28.22
N THR A 92 -50.80 8.24 -29.11
CA THR A 92 -51.82 9.26 -29.38
C THR A 92 -52.98 8.58 -30.08
N LYS A 93 -53.82 7.88 -29.32
CA LYS A 93 -55.08 7.36 -29.83
C LYS A 93 -56.03 8.55 -29.92
N SER A 94 -56.42 8.86 -31.15
CA SER A 94 -57.49 9.81 -31.49
C SER A 94 -58.61 9.72 -30.45
N ILE A 95 -58.98 10.86 -29.89
CA ILE A 95 -59.97 11.03 -28.82
C ILE A 95 -61.25 10.27 -29.17
N THR A 96 -61.53 9.17 -28.47
CA THR A 96 -62.91 8.73 -28.18
C THR A 96 -62.96 7.98 -26.85
N LYS A 97 -63.68 8.59 -25.89
CA LYS A 97 -64.12 8.08 -24.57
C LYS A 97 -63.04 7.90 -23.51
N PHE A 98 -63.21 8.64 -22.41
CA PHE A 98 -62.40 8.57 -21.19
C PHE A 98 -62.34 7.13 -20.67
N HIS A 99 -61.18 6.49 -20.82
CA HIS A 99 -60.86 5.25 -20.14
C HIS A 99 -59.88 5.58 -19.01
N TYR A 100 -60.15 5.04 -17.81
CA TYR A 100 -59.25 5.19 -16.68
C TYR A 100 -57.96 4.44 -16.97
N GLU A 101 -56.87 5.17 -17.20
CA GLU A 101 -55.53 4.61 -17.29
C GLU A 101 -54.98 4.49 -15.86
N ASN A 102 -54.89 3.26 -15.34
CA ASN A 102 -54.28 3.03 -14.04
C ASN A 102 -52.75 3.14 -14.19
N LEU A 103 -52.22 4.33 -13.87
CA LEU A 103 -50.78 4.63 -13.92
C LEU A 103 -50.04 4.24 -12.63
N TYR A 104 -50.62 3.37 -11.80
CA TYR A 104 -49.97 2.90 -10.58
C TYR A 104 -48.67 2.16 -10.93
N PHE A 105 -47.55 2.73 -10.51
CA PHE A 105 -46.25 2.09 -10.54
C PHE A 105 -45.86 1.77 -9.10
N HIS A 106 -45.58 0.50 -8.82
CA HIS A 106 -45.12 0.09 -7.50
C HIS A 106 -43.74 0.71 -7.28
N MET A 107 -43.65 1.69 -6.39
CA MET A 107 -42.37 2.22 -5.94
C MET A 107 -41.64 1.06 -5.25
N SER A 108 -40.52 0.62 -5.79
CA SER A 108 -39.70 -0.40 -5.16
C SER A 108 -38.97 0.27 -4.00
N SER A 109 -39.61 0.30 -2.83
CA SER A 109 -38.94 0.67 -1.59
C SER A 109 -38.04 -0.50 -1.21
N SER A 110 -36.73 -0.31 -1.31
CA SER A 110 -35.75 -1.20 -0.70
C SER A 110 -35.79 -0.99 0.81
N ASP A 111 -36.77 -1.60 1.47
CA ASP A 111 -36.65 -1.81 2.91
C ASP A 111 -35.53 -2.82 3.12
N TYR A 112 -34.35 -2.31 3.49
CA TYR A 112 -33.24 -3.13 3.95
C TYR A 112 -33.69 -3.81 5.25
N PHE A 113 -34.19 -5.02 5.11
CA PHE A 113 -34.59 -5.87 6.22
C PHE A 113 -33.37 -6.15 7.09
N HIS A 114 -33.27 -5.49 8.23
CA HIS A 114 -32.30 -5.82 9.26
C HIS A 114 -32.95 -6.86 10.17
N PRO A 115 -32.40 -8.08 10.30
CA PRO A 115 -32.90 -9.02 11.31
C PRO A 115 -32.64 -8.45 12.72
N PRO A 116 -33.55 -8.68 13.69
CA PRO A 116 -33.24 -8.43 15.09
C PRO A 116 -32.07 -9.33 15.51
N CYS A 117 -31.12 -8.73 16.23
CA CYS A 117 -29.88 -9.34 16.72
C CYS A 117 -30.05 -10.73 17.35
#